data_AF-A0ABD5X815-F1
#
_entry.id   AF-A0ABD5X815-F1
#
_cell.length_a   1.000
_cell.length_b   1.000
_cell.length_c   1.000
_cell.angle_alpha   90.00
_cell.angle_beta   90.00
_cell.angle_gamma   90.00
#
_symmetry.space_group_name_H-M   'P 1'
#
loop_
_entity.id
_entity.type
_entity.pdbx_description
1 polymer ?
#
loop_
_entity_poly.entity_id
_entity_poly.type
_entity_poly.pdbx_seq_one_letter_code
_entity_poly.pdbx_strand_id
1 'polypeptide(L)'
;MSDGSEQSTLNALGKQEGWRVENHAARVHYSGATDRYSIEYYHPSDCVLYWKVPPEEVDAAAVPVARSNVPAPLRERICEDLAAAGIDPAVEERSL
;
A
#
# COMPACT_ATOMS: atom_id res chain seq x y z
N MET A 1 -9.11 -13.74 19.56
CA MET A 1 -8.75 -12.43 20.15
C MET A 1 -7.82 -11.63 19.24
N SER A 2 -7.52 -12.07 18.00
CA SER A 2 -6.58 -11.40 17.10
C SER A 2 -7.17 -10.17 16.38
N ASP A 3 -8.45 -10.25 16.00
CA ASP A 3 -9.19 -9.25 15.19
C ASP A 3 -9.07 -7.79 15.68
N GLY A 4 -9.01 -7.57 17.01
CA GLY A 4 -8.92 -6.23 17.59
C GLY A 4 -7.56 -5.54 17.39
N SER A 5 -6.47 -6.29 17.31
CA SER A 5 -5.14 -5.72 17.02
C SER A 5 -4.99 -5.41 15.53
N GLU A 6 -5.51 -6.29 14.68
CA GLU A 6 -5.48 -6.17 13.22
C GLU A 6 -6.22 -4.91 12.77
N GLN A 7 -7.45 -4.73 13.30
CA GLN A 7 -8.25 -3.56 13.01
C GLN A 7 -7.62 -2.27 13.56
N SER A 8 -6.91 -2.34 14.69
CA SER A 8 -6.21 -1.17 15.26
C SER A 8 -5.07 -0.71 14.38
N THR A 9 -4.26 -1.64 13.86
CA THR A 9 -3.16 -1.37 12.92
C THR A 9 -3.69 -0.77 11.61
N LEU A 10 -4.70 -1.39 11.01
CA LEU A 10 -5.32 -0.89 9.78
C LEU A 10 -5.94 0.50 9.98
N ASN A 11 -6.63 0.73 11.11
CA ASN A 11 -7.18 2.04 11.45
C ASN A 11 -6.09 3.12 11.64
N ALA A 12 -4.91 2.75 12.15
CA ALA A 12 -3.78 3.68 12.27
C ALA A 12 -3.22 4.05 10.89
N LEU A 13 -3.09 3.08 9.99
CA LEU A 13 -2.65 3.31 8.61
C LEU A 13 -3.70 4.12 7.81
N GLY A 14 -4.99 3.86 8.02
CA GLY A 14 -6.09 4.64 7.44
C GLY A 14 -6.17 6.11 7.87
N LYS A 15 -5.39 6.52 8.86
CA LYS A 15 -5.24 7.94 9.23
C LYS A 15 -4.11 8.64 8.47
N GLN A 16 -3.23 7.88 7.81
CA GLN A 16 -2.18 8.45 6.97
C GLN A 16 -2.79 9.01 5.67
N GLU A 17 -2.10 9.95 5.06
CA GLU A 17 -2.64 10.72 3.93
C GLU A 17 -3.00 9.81 2.75
N GLY A 18 -4.27 9.83 2.35
CA GLY A 18 -4.77 9.14 1.16
C GLY A 18 -5.01 7.62 1.34
N TRP A 19 -4.65 7.05 2.49
CA TRP A 19 -4.94 5.65 2.79
C TRP A 19 -6.42 5.43 3.09
N ARG A 20 -6.94 4.30 2.65
CA ARG A 20 -8.31 3.84 2.91
C ARG A 20 -8.28 2.39 3.38
N VAL A 21 -9.00 2.10 4.45
CA VAL A 21 -9.12 0.74 4.99
C VAL A 21 -10.32 0.05 4.34
N GLU A 22 -10.08 -1.14 3.79
CA GLU A 22 -11.08 -2.00 3.19
C GLU A 22 -10.87 -3.43 3.69
N ASN A 23 -11.76 -3.90 4.56
CA ASN A 23 -11.66 -5.21 5.20
C ASN A 23 -10.31 -5.41 5.90
N HIS A 24 -9.50 -6.36 5.45
CA HIS A 24 -8.18 -6.71 6.00
C HIS A 24 -7.01 -5.99 5.31
N ALA A 25 -7.29 -4.98 4.47
CA ALA A 25 -6.29 -4.24 3.74
C ALA A 25 -6.42 -2.73 3.97
N ALA A 26 -5.31 -2.03 3.81
CA ALA A 26 -5.32 -0.59 3.58
C ALA A 26 -4.76 -0.32 2.18
N ARG A 27 -5.33 0.63 1.46
CA ARG A 27 -4.94 0.98 0.09
C ARG A 27 -4.73 2.49 -0.04
N VAL A 28 -3.68 2.87 -0.76
CA VAL A 28 -3.43 4.26 -1.18
C VAL A 28 -3.17 4.32 -2.67
N HIS A 29 -3.65 5.39 -3.31
CA HIS A 29 -3.37 5.68 -4.71
C HIS A 29 -2.35 6.81 -4.80
N TYR A 30 -1.38 6.64 -5.69
CA TYR A 30 -0.39 7.65 -6.01
C TYR A 30 -0.45 7.98 -7.50
N SER A 31 -0.52 9.27 -7.82
CA SER A 31 -0.48 9.78 -9.19
C SER A 31 0.73 10.69 -9.34
N GLY A 32 1.78 10.17 -10.00
CA GLY A 32 2.91 10.97 -10.46
C GLY A 32 2.60 11.66 -11.79
N ALA A 33 3.60 12.33 -12.36
CA ALA A 33 3.45 13.04 -13.64
C ALA A 33 3.12 12.09 -14.83
N THR A 34 3.63 10.86 -14.80
CA THR A 34 3.50 9.89 -15.90
C THR A 34 2.90 8.56 -15.49
N ASP A 35 2.97 8.22 -14.19
CA ASP A 35 2.63 6.90 -13.70
C ASP A 35 1.66 6.99 -12.54
N ARG A 36 0.75 6.02 -12.48
CA ARG A 36 -0.19 5.84 -11.40
C ARG A 36 0.02 4.48 -10.75
N TYR A 37 -0.02 4.47 -9.43
CA TYR A 37 0.14 3.28 -8.63
C TYR A 37 -1.02 3.15 -7.63
N SER A 38 -1.49 1.93 -7.43
CA SER A 38 -2.24 1.54 -6.24
C SER A 38 -1.31 0.70 -5.37
N ILE A 39 -1.23 1.02 -4.08
CA ILE A 39 -0.38 0.33 -3.12
C ILE A 39 -1.28 -0.20 -2.03
N GLU A 40 -1.10 -1.47 -1.67
CA GLU A 40 -1.94 -2.15 -0.70
C GLU A 40 -1.08 -2.79 0.37
N TYR A 41 -1.38 -2.53 1.63
CA TYR A 41 -0.89 -3.31 2.75
C TYR A 41 -1.96 -4.33 3.15
N TYR A 42 -1.59 -5.60 3.20
CA TYR A 42 -2.47 -6.70 3.58
C TYR A 42 -2.06 -7.26 4.94
N HIS A 43 -2.90 -7.05 5.96
CA HIS A 43 -2.56 -7.38 7.34
C HIS A 43 -2.34 -8.88 7.59
N PRO A 44 -3.19 -9.81 7.11
CA PRO A 44 -3.03 -11.24 7.43
C PRO A 44 -1.71 -11.86 6.94
N SER A 45 -1.09 -11.27 5.91
CA SER A 45 0.20 -11.73 5.37
C SER A 45 1.35 -10.78 5.68
N ASP A 46 1.08 -9.64 6.32
CA ASP A 46 2.04 -8.56 6.54
C ASP A 46 2.90 -8.28 5.31
N CYS A 47 2.29 -7.91 4.20
CA CYS A 47 3.00 -7.62 2.95
C CYS A 47 2.43 -6.39 2.25
N VAL A 48 3.27 -5.76 1.42
CA VAL A 48 2.88 -4.65 0.55
C VAL A 48 2.82 -5.12 -0.90
N LEU A 49 1.71 -4.81 -1.59
CA LEU A 49 1.49 -5.10 -2.99
C LEU A 49 1.48 -3.80 -3.80
N TYR A 50 2.16 -3.82 -4.94
CA TYR A 50 2.24 -2.71 -5.87
C TYR A 50 1.50 -3.03 -7.15
N TRP A 51 0.65 -2.10 -7.57
CA TRP A 51 -0.14 -2.19 -8.78
C TRP A 51 0.11 -0.98 -9.65
N LYS A 52 0.43 -1.19 -10.92
CA LYS A 52 0.48 -0.12 -11.91
C LYS A 52 -0.92 0.08 -12.47
N VAL A 53 -1.44 1.30 -12.32
CA VAL A 53 -2.77 1.68 -12.78
C VAL A 53 -2.63 2.34 -14.15
N PRO A 54 -3.33 1.85 -15.19
CA PRO A 54 -3.30 2.48 -16.50
C PRO A 54 -3.93 3.89 -16.45
N PRO A 55 -3.64 4.74 -17.46
CA PRO A 55 -4.28 6.03 -17.54
C PRO A 55 -5.80 5.89 -17.73
N GLU A 56 -6.60 6.87 -17.31
CA GLU A 56 -8.08 6.79 -17.31
C GLU A 56 -8.66 6.67 -18.73
N GLU A 57 -7.90 7.15 -19.72
CA GLU A 57 -8.20 7.03 -21.15
C GLU A 57 -8.01 5.62 -21.71
N VAL A 58 -7.41 4.71 -20.94
CA VAL A 58 -7.20 3.31 -21.33
C VAL A 58 -8.09 2.43 -20.46
N ASP A 59 -9.06 1.75 -21.10
CA ASP A 59 -9.91 0.75 -20.46
C ASP A 59 -9.12 -0.55 -20.23
N ALA A 60 -8.27 -0.53 -19.20
CA ALA A 60 -7.49 -1.67 -18.76
C ALA A 60 -7.49 -1.78 -17.23
N ALA A 61 -7.33 -3.00 -16.73
CA ALA A 61 -7.20 -3.23 -15.31
C ALA A 61 -5.80 -2.86 -14.80
N ALA A 62 -5.71 -2.53 -13.51
CA ALA A 62 -4.42 -2.40 -12.84
C ALA A 62 -3.68 -3.76 -12.84
N VAL A 63 -2.36 -3.71 -13.03
CA VAL A 63 -1.52 -4.92 -13.12
C VAL A 63 -0.52 -4.94 -11.96
N PRO A 64 -0.27 -6.10 -11.33
CA PRO A 64 0.71 -6.20 -10.27
C PRO A 64 2.10 -5.95 -10.84
N VAL A 65 2.94 -5.22 -10.10
CA VAL A 65 4.32 -4.93 -10.48
C VAL A 65 5.28 -5.26 -9.35
N ALA A 66 6.48 -5.67 -9.73
CA ALA A 66 7.55 -5.90 -8.76
C ALA A 66 7.94 -4.57 -8.08
N ARG A 67 8.26 -4.65 -6.78
CA ARG A 67 8.80 -3.54 -5.99
C ARG A 67 9.96 -2.81 -6.69
N SER A 68 10.84 -3.56 -7.37
CA SER A 68 11.98 -3.00 -8.10
C SER A 68 11.60 -2.03 -9.22
N ASN A 69 10.36 -2.11 -9.73
CA ASN A 69 9.84 -1.23 -10.77
C ASN A 69 9.15 0.02 -10.20
N VAL A 70 9.08 0.14 -8.87
CA VAL A 70 8.40 1.24 -8.18
C VAL A 70 9.43 2.31 -7.82
N PRO A 71 9.16 3.60 -8.13
CA PRO A 71 10.05 4.71 -7.82
C PRO A 71 10.44 4.75 -6.33
N ALA A 72 11.71 4.99 -6.04
CA ALA A 72 12.22 5.03 -4.67
C ALA A 72 11.47 6.02 -3.75
N PRO A 73 11.14 7.26 -4.17
CA PRO A 73 10.41 8.20 -3.31
C PRO A 73 9.02 7.70 -2.93
N LEU A 74 8.37 6.91 -3.80
CA LEU A 74 7.09 6.30 -3.48
C LEU A 74 7.27 5.19 -2.44
N ARG A 75 8.29 4.34 -2.59
CA ARG A 75 8.59 3.29 -1.59
C ARG A 75 8.97 3.90 -0.24
N GLU A 76 9.76 4.96 -0.22
CA GLU A 76 10.15 5.70 0.98
C GLU A 76 8.91 6.24 1.72
N ARG A 77 8.00 6.90 1.01
CA ARG A 77 6.72 7.35 1.58
C ARG A 77 5.92 6.20 2.20
N ILE A 78 5.82 5.06 1.52
CA ILE A 78 5.08 3.91 2.04
C ILE A 78 5.73 3.40 3.33
N CYS A 79 7.06 3.31 3.39
CA CYS A 79 7.77 2.95 4.62
C CYS A 79 7.53 3.94 5.77
N GLU A 80 7.48 5.24 5.48
CA GLU A 80 7.15 6.28 6.46
C GLU A 80 5.72 6.14 7.00
N ASP A 81 4.74 5.92 6.11
CA ASP A 81 3.34 5.73 6.48
C ASP A 81 3.14 4.47 7.35
N LEU A 82 3.83 3.37 7.00
CA LEU A 82 3.83 2.14 7.79
C LEU A 82 4.41 2.38 9.19
N ALA A 83 5.57 3.04 9.28
CA ALA A 83 6.19 3.37 10.57
C ALA A 83 5.29 4.27 11.42
N ALA A 84 4.65 5.27 10.82
CA ALA A 84 3.71 6.17 11.51
C ALA A 84 2.45 5.44 12.01
N ALA A 85 2.05 4.36 11.34
CA ALA A 85 0.98 3.47 11.76
C ALA A 85 1.41 2.42 12.81
N GLY A 86 2.70 2.36 13.16
CA GLY A 86 3.26 1.37 14.07
C GLY A 86 3.52 0.00 13.44
N ILE A 87 3.53 -0.08 12.11
CA ILE A 87 3.87 -1.28 11.34
C ILE A 87 5.37 -1.26 11.04
N ASP A 88 6.06 -2.40 11.21
CA ASP A 88 7.47 -2.52 10.85
C ASP A 88 7.66 -2.32 9.34
N PRO A 89 8.40 -1.30 8.87
CA PRO A 89 8.61 -1.06 7.44
C PRO A 89 9.25 -2.23 6.70
N ALA A 90 9.92 -3.16 7.40
CA ALA A 90 10.45 -4.38 6.77
C ALA A 90 9.38 -5.24 6.08
N VAL A 91 8.09 -5.06 6.38
CA VAL A 91 6.99 -5.71 5.65
C VAL A 91 6.89 -5.29 4.19
N GLU A 92 7.40 -4.11 3.84
CA GLU A 92 7.42 -3.60 2.46
C GLU A 92 8.34 -4.43 1.54
N GLU A 93 9.32 -5.11 2.12
CA GLU A 93 10.24 -5.98 1.38
C GLU A 93 9.77 -7.44 1.32
N ARG A 94 8.69 -7.79 2.05
CA ARG A 94 8.16 -9.15 2.06
C ARG A 94 7.45 -9.44 0.75
N SER A 95 7.72 -10.63 0.21
CA SER A 95 7.06 -11.17 -0.97
C SER A 95 5.98 -12.17 -0.55
N LEU A 96 4.88 -12.22 -1.30
CA LEU A 96 3.87 -13.29 -1.22
C LEU A 96 4.31 -14.52 -2.02
#